data_AF-A0A1S8KGB9-F1
#
_entry.id   AF-A0A1S8KGB9-F1
#
_cell.length_a   1.000
_cell.length_b   1.000
_cell.length_c   1.000
_cell.angle_alpha   90.00
_cell.angle_beta   90.00
_cell.angle_gamma   90.00
#
_symmetry.space_group_name_H-M   'P 1'
#
loop_
_entity.id
_entity.type
_entity.pdbx_description
1 polymer ?
#
loop_
_entity_poly.entity_id
_entity_poly.type
_entity_poly.pdbx_seq_one_letter_code
_entity_poly.pdbx_strand_id
1 'polypeptide(L)'
;METVGEIMEKLIQKVLVQRGECPECGQPLYGWRTKNPDGSERCKPTCMQCGYKALRVQEDLQTERIYNESLKARAINFFKGGSVVPNQALFDCTLQNYQIVDQETRQAVEVTKRFVNSVLLGNPSHLVLTGKQGTGKSHLAMA
;
A
#
# COMPACT_ATOMS: atom_id res chain seq x y z
N MET A 1 -3.72 -51.43 -24.01
CA MET A 1 -2.86 -50.32 -24.49
C MET A 1 -3.17 -49.14 -23.60
N GLU A 2 -2.16 -48.59 -22.91
CA GLU A 2 -2.38 -47.36 -22.14
C GLU A 2 -2.66 -46.21 -23.10
N THR A 3 -3.64 -45.38 -22.77
CA THR A 3 -3.97 -44.22 -23.59
C THR A 3 -2.91 -43.13 -23.38
N VAL A 4 -2.77 -42.23 -24.36
CA VAL A 4 -1.87 -41.08 -24.23
C VAL A 4 -2.20 -40.24 -22.99
N GLY A 5 -3.48 -40.15 -22.62
CA GLY A 5 -3.93 -39.44 -21.41
C GLY A 5 -3.41 -40.07 -20.12
N GLU A 6 -3.49 -41.39 -19.99
CA GLU A 6 -3.01 -42.12 -18.80
C GLU A 6 -1.49 -41.99 -18.63
N ILE A 7 -0.74 -42.00 -19.74
CA ILE A 7 0.70 -41.80 -19.74
C ILE A 7 1.04 -40.38 -19.27
N MET A 8 0.32 -39.36 -19.77
CA MET A 8 0.52 -37.98 -19.36
C MET A 8 0.18 -37.74 -17.89
N GLU A 9 -0.89 -38.35 -17.38
CA GLU A 9 -1.28 -38.22 -15.98
C GLU A 9 -0.21 -38.82 -15.04
N LYS A 10 0.32 -40.00 -15.37
CA LYS A 10 1.45 -40.61 -14.64
C LYS A 10 2.71 -39.74 -14.66
N LEU A 11 2.99 -39.06 -15.77
CA LEU A 11 4.12 -38.13 -15.87
C LEU A 11 3.90 -36.89 -15.00
N ILE A 12 2.70 -36.32 -15.03
CA ILE A 12 2.32 -35.16 -14.21
C ILE A 12 2.48 -35.48 -12.72
N GLN A 13 1.98 -36.62 -12.24
CA GLN A 13 2.07 -37.01 -10.82
C GLN A 13 3.51 -37.26 -10.33
N LYS A 14 4.42 -37.66 -11.22
CA LYS A 14 5.86 -37.80 -10.89
C LYS A 14 6.53 -36.45 -10.68
N VAL A 15 6.19 -35.47 -11.51
CA VAL A 15 6.92 -34.20 -11.63
C VAL A 15 6.31 -33.08 -10.77
N LEU A 16 4.99 -33.09 -10.62
CA LEU A 16 4.22 -32.06 -9.94
C LEU A 16 3.58 -32.61 -8.66
N VAL A 17 3.39 -31.72 -7.69
CA VAL A 17 2.75 -32.02 -6.40
C VAL A 17 1.68 -30.98 -6.12
N GLN A 18 0.57 -31.42 -5.54
CA GLN A 18 -0.50 -30.52 -5.11
C GLN A 18 -0.04 -29.66 -3.93
N ARG A 19 -0.28 -28.36 -4.03
CA ARG A 19 0.11 -27.31 -3.07
C ARG A 19 -1.10 -26.44 -2.72
N GLY A 20 -2.17 -27.08 -2.24
CA GLY A 20 -3.41 -26.42 -1.86
C GLY A 20 -4.44 -26.32 -3.00
N GLU A 21 -5.41 -25.43 -2.81
CA GLU A 21 -6.56 -25.21 -3.70
C GLU A 21 -6.52 -23.80 -4.32
N CYS A 22 -7.03 -23.69 -5.55
CA CYS A 22 -7.05 -22.46 -6.31
C CYS A 22 -8.15 -21.52 -5.80
N PRO A 23 -7.83 -20.26 -5.45
CA PRO A 23 -8.83 -19.33 -4.92
C PRO A 23 -9.89 -18.92 -5.94
N GLU A 24 -9.62 -19.03 -7.25
CA GLU A 24 -10.58 -18.65 -8.29
C GLU A 24 -11.61 -19.73 -8.66
N CYS A 25 -11.23 -21.02 -8.57
CA CYS A 25 -12.06 -22.11 -9.09
C CYS A 25 -12.10 -23.36 -8.20
N GLY A 26 -11.45 -23.34 -7.02
CA GLY A 26 -11.41 -24.45 -6.07
C GLY A 26 -10.60 -25.67 -6.50
N GLN A 27 -10.02 -25.67 -7.71
CA GLN A 27 -9.25 -26.80 -8.22
C GLN A 27 -7.85 -26.89 -7.59
N PRO A 28 -7.21 -28.07 -7.56
CA PRO A 28 -5.85 -28.24 -7.06
C PRO A 28 -4.83 -27.28 -7.71
N LEU A 29 -3.97 -26.68 -6.89
CA LEU A 29 -2.78 -25.96 -7.35
C LEU A 29 -1.60 -26.92 -7.43
N TYR A 30 -0.83 -26.85 -8.51
CA TYR A 30 0.31 -27.73 -8.74
C TYR A 30 1.62 -26.94 -8.73
N GLY A 31 2.61 -27.42 -7.98
CA GLY A 31 3.99 -26.93 -7.99
C GLY A 31 4.97 -28.04 -8.38
N TRP A 32 6.20 -27.68 -8.73
CA TRP A 32 7.25 -28.67 -8.99
C TRP A 32 7.62 -29.42 -7.72
N ARG A 33 7.84 -30.73 -7.85
CA ARG A 33 8.39 -31.54 -6.76
C ARG A 33 9.85 -31.18 -6.49
N THR A 34 10.61 -30.94 -7.56
CA THR A 34 12.04 -30.59 -7.48
C THR A 34 12.20 -29.10 -7.23
N LYS A 35 13.06 -28.78 -6.26
CA LYS A 35 13.47 -27.41 -5.94
C LYS A 35 14.66 -26.99 -6.80
N ASN A 36 14.92 -25.68 -6.84
CA ASN A 36 16.14 -25.14 -7.41
C ASN A 36 17.37 -25.57 -6.56
N PRO A 37 18.60 -25.47 -7.11
CA PRO A 37 19.83 -25.84 -6.38
C PRO A 37 20.03 -25.09 -5.06
N ASP A 38 19.46 -23.89 -4.94
CA ASP A 38 19.46 -23.04 -3.74
C ASP A 38 18.38 -23.42 -2.71
N GLY A 39 17.58 -24.46 -2.99
CA GLY A 39 16.49 -24.92 -2.13
C GLY A 39 15.19 -24.10 -2.24
N SER A 40 15.13 -23.12 -3.15
CA SER A 40 13.91 -22.37 -3.44
C SER A 40 12.95 -23.18 -4.33
N GLU A 41 11.64 -22.90 -4.23
CA GLU A 41 10.66 -23.53 -5.13
C GLU A 41 10.88 -23.06 -6.57
N ARG A 42 10.86 -23.98 -7.53
CA ARG A 42 11.17 -23.69 -8.94
C ARG A 42 10.20 -22.68 -9.56
N CYS A 43 8.93 -22.79 -9.22
CA CYS A 43 7.92 -21.78 -9.52
C CYS A 43 6.80 -21.84 -8.49
N LYS A 44 6.00 -20.78 -8.42
CA LYS A 44 4.82 -20.78 -7.56
C LYS A 44 3.75 -21.76 -8.08
N PRO A 45 2.88 -22.29 -7.20
CA PRO A 45 1.83 -23.20 -7.60
C PRO A 45 0.88 -22.58 -8.64
N THR A 46 0.50 -23.37 -9.64
CA THR A 46 -0.34 -22.97 -10.77
C THR A 46 -1.59 -23.84 -10.84
N CYS A 47 -2.75 -23.24 -11.13
CA CYS A 47 -3.96 -24.00 -11.46
C CYS A 47 -3.94 -24.40 -12.93
N MET A 48 -4.06 -25.70 -13.22
CA MET A 48 -4.12 -26.18 -14.61
C MET A 48 -5.47 -25.91 -15.30
N GLN A 49 -6.53 -25.62 -14.53
CA GLN A 49 -7.86 -25.39 -15.05
C GLN A 49 -8.09 -23.94 -15.49
N CYS A 50 -7.86 -22.98 -14.59
CA CYS A 50 -8.09 -21.55 -14.87
C CYS A 50 -6.79 -20.76 -15.12
N GLY A 51 -5.62 -21.38 -14.96
CA GLY A 51 -4.34 -20.70 -15.17
C GLY A 51 -3.94 -19.76 -14.04
N TYR A 52 -4.61 -19.77 -12.88
CA TYR A 52 -4.20 -18.97 -11.71
C TYR A 52 -2.73 -19.22 -11.37
N LYS A 53 -1.97 -18.11 -11.25
CA LYS A 53 -0.56 -18.10 -10.83
C LYS A 53 -0.46 -17.24 -9.58
N ALA A 54 0.17 -17.73 -8.52
CA ALA A 54 0.39 -16.89 -7.34
C ALA A 54 1.37 -15.70 -7.58
N LEU A 55 1.97 -15.57 -8.77
CA LEU A 55 2.60 -14.32 -9.23
C LEU A 55 1.56 -13.24 -9.57
N ARG A 56 0.42 -13.61 -10.17
CA ARG A 56 -0.63 -12.67 -10.57
C ARG A 56 -1.15 -11.88 -9.37
N VAL A 57 -1.35 -12.54 -8.23
CA VAL A 57 -1.71 -11.88 -6.96
C VAL A 57 -0.64 -10.89 -6.50
N GLN A 58 0.64 -11.20 -6.68
CA GLN A 58 1.72 -10.25 -6.34
C GLN A 58 1.78 -9.08 -7.31
N GLU A 59 1.59 -9.33 -8.60
CA GLU A 59 1.52 -8.31 -9.66
C GLU A 59 0.34 -7.38 -9.44
N ASP A 60 -0.84 -7.91 -9.07
CA ASP A 60 -2.04 -7.14 -8.77
C ASP A 60 -1.81 -6.23 -7.54
N LEU A 61 -1.22 -6.76 -6.46
CA LEU A 61 -0.85 -5.98 -5.26
C LEU A 61 0.20 -4.90 -5.56
N GLN A 62 1.18 -5.21 -6.40
CA GLN A 62 2.18 -4.23 -6.84
C GLN A 62 1.55 -3.14 -7.72
N THR A 63 0.65 -3.53 -8.62
CA THR A 63 -0.07 -2.61 -9.51
C THR A 63 -0.93 -1.63 -8.70
N GLU A 64 -1.70 -2.12 -7.74
CA GLU A 64 -2.50 -1.29 -6.84
C GLU A 64 -1.63 -0.30 -6.06
N ARG A 65 -0.49 -0.77 -5.52
CA ARG A 65 0.45 0.09 -4.82
C ARG A 65 1.01 1.19 -5.71
N ILE A 66 1.49 0.85 -6.91
CA ILE A 66 2.05 1.81 -7.87
C ILE A 66 0.98 2.83 -8.28
N TYR A 67 -0.25 2.38 -8.51
CA TYR A 67 -1.37 3.24 -8.85
C TYR A 67 -1.68 4.25 -7.72
N ASN A 68 -1.76 3.77 -6.47
CA ASN A 68 -2.00 4.64 -5.31
C ASN A 68 -0.85 5.62 -5.06
N GLU A 69 0.41 5.18 -5.23
CA GLU A 69 1.58 6.05 -5.17
C GLU A 69 1.55 7.13 -6.26
N SER A 70 1.13 6.77 -7.48
CA SER A 70 0.94 7.71 -8.59
C SER A 70 -0.13 8.77 -8.30
N LEU A 71 -1.30 8.35 -7.79
CA LEU A 71 -2.37 9.26 -7.39
C LEU A 71 -1.91 10.23 -6.30
N LYS A 72 -1.21 9.72 -5.28
CA LYS A 72 -0.65 10.53 -4.20
C LYS A 72 0.37 11.55 -4.75
N ALA A 73 1.29 11.11 -5.60
CA ALA A 73 2.28 11.98 -6.21
C ALA A 73 1.63 13.09 -7.04
N ARG A 74 0.60 12.75 -7.83
CA ARG A 74 -0.18 13.71 -8.62
C ARG A 74 -0.84 14.76 -7.73
N ALA A 75 -1.49 14.35 -6.65
CA ALA A 75 -2.13 15.25 -5.71
C ALA A 75 -1.13 16.20 -5.04
N ILE A 76 0.02 15.68 -4.59
CA ILE A 76 1.09 16.49 -3.98
C ILE A 76 1.67 17.49 -4.99
N ASN A 77 1.92 17.06 -6.23
CA ASN A 77 2.48 17.92 -7.26
C ASN A 77 1.51 19.05 -7.63
N PHE A 78 0.22 18.75 -7.76
CA PHE A 78 -0.80 19.77 -7.96
C PHE A 78 -0.86 20.72 -6.77
N PHE A 79 -0.82 20.19 -5.55
CA PHE A 79 -0.85 21.03 -4.34
C PHE A 79 0.34 21.98 -4.23
N LYS A 80 1.55 21.54 -4.59
CA LYS A 80 2.77 22.36 -4.52
C LYS A 80 2.93 23.33 -5.69
N GLY A 81 2.69 22.87 -6.92
CA GLY A 81 2.96 23.62 -8.14
C GLY A 81 1.75 24.24 -8.84
N GLY A 82 0.55 23.71 -8.59
CA GLY A 82 -0.70 24.16 -9.24
C GLY A 82 -1.65 24.95 -8.34
N SER A 83 -1.55 24.80 -7.01
CA SER A 83 -2.38 25.55 -6.08
C SER A 83 -1.88 26.97 -5.87
N VAL A 84 -2.81 27.87 -5.55
CA VAL A 84 -2.53 29.27 -5.22
C VAL A 84 -2.09 29.39 -3.76
N VAL A 85 -0.93 28.80 -3.43
CA VAL A 85 -0.26 28.99 -2.14
C VAL A 85 0.84 30.04 -2.33
N PRO A 86 0.66 31.28 -1.83
CA PRO A 86 1.57 32.38 -2.13
C PRO A 86 2.96 32.22 -1.50
N ASN A 87 3.04 31.55 -0.35
CA ASN A 87 4.31 31.30 0.34
C ASN A 87 4.70 29.82 0.25
N GLN A 88 5.65 29.52 -0.63
CA GLN A 88 6.16 28.17 -0.86
C GLN A 88 6.90 27.58 0.35
N ALA A 89 7.47 28.42 1.23
CA ALA A 89 8.14 27.96 2.45
C ALA A 89 7.16 27.28 3.43
N LEU A 90 5.85 27.48 3.27
CA LEU A 90 4.85 26.76 4.06
C LEU A 90 4.95 25.25 3.82
N PHE A 91 5.32 24.78 2.62
CA PHE A 91 5.41 23.35 2.33
C PHE A 91 6.52 22.62 3.11
N ASP A 92 7.44 23.36 3.72
CA ASP A 92 8.49 22.83 4.58
C ASP A 92 8.11 22.87 6.08
N CYS A 93 6.94 23.43 6.41
CA CYS A 93 6.41 23.42 7.76
C CYS A 93 6.03 21.99 8.19
N THR A 94 6.47 21.59 9.37
CA THR A 94 6.18 20.31 10.00
C THR A 94 5.80 20.53 11.47
N LEU A 95 5.16 19.54 12.10
CA LEU A 95 4.87 19.62 13.53
C LEU A 95 6.15 19.63 14.39
N GLN A 96 7.28 19.14 13.86
CA GLN A 96 8.57 19.08 14.52
C GLN A 96 9.32 20.42 14.49
N ASN A 97 9.23 21.17 13.39
CA ASN A 97 9.87 22.49 13.26
C ASN A 97 8.96 23.66 13.68
N TYR A 98 7.78 23.37 14.23
CA TYR A 98 6.91 24.39 14.82
C TYR A 98 7.49 24.94 16.12
N GLN A 99 7.56 26.27 16.23
CA GLN A 99 8.12 26.93 17.42
C GLN A 99 7.06 27.10 18.50
N ILE A 100 7.33 26.54 19.68
CA ILE A 100 6.51 26.71 20.88
C ILE A 100 7.12 27.84 21.70
N VAL A 101 6.46 28.98 21.74
CA VAL A 101 6.96 30.21 22.42
C VAL A 101 6.17 30.54 23.68
N ASP A 102 4.95 30.01 23.81
CA ASP A 102 4.05 30.27 24.91
C ASP A 102 3.08 29.09 25.15
N GLN A 103 2.17 29.26 26.09
CA GLN A 103 1.16 28.25 26.41
C GLN A 103 0.12 28.08 25.29
N GLU A 104 -0.24 29.16 24.58
CA GLU A 104 -1.22 29.14 23.48
C GLU A 104 -0.70 28.27 22.33
N THR A 105 0.54 28.52 21.88
CA THR A 105 1.22 27.76 20.83
C THR A 105 1.47 26.31 21.21
N ARG A 106 1.76 26.02 22.49
CA ARG A 106 1.84 24.63 23.00
C ARG A 106 0.50 23.93 22.87
N GLN A 107 -0.58 24.58 23.31
CA GLN A 107 -1.92 24.01 23.27
C GLN A 107 -2.39 23.78 21.83
N ALA A 108 -2.09 24.71 20.91
CA ALA A 108 -2.43 24.59 19.50
C ALA A 108 -1.78 23.35 18.86
N VAL A 109 -0.51 23.07 19.14
CA VAL A 109 0.18 21.86 18.67
C VAL A 109 -0.47 20.60 19.24
N GLU A 110 -0.80 20.60 20.52
CA GLU A 110 -1.40 19.43 21.16
C GLU A 110 -2.79 19.12 20.59
N VAL A 111 -3.63 20.15 20.40
CA VAL A 111 -4.94 20.00 19.76
C VAL A 111 -4.79 19.50 18.32
N THR A 112 -3.82 20.02 17.57
CA THR A 112 -3.53 19.58 16.20
C THR A 112 -3.13 18.10 16.17
N LYS A 113 -2.25 17.66 17.08
CA LYS A 113 -1.87 16.24 17.21
C LYS A 113 -3.06 15.34 17.53
N ARG A 114 -3.94 15.76 18.45
CA ARG A 114 -5.17 15.03 18.79
C ARG A 114 -6.10 14.93 17.59
N PHE A 115 -6.24 16.00 16.81
CA PHE A 115 -7.02 16.01 15.57
C PHE A 115 -6.45 15.02 14.54
N VAL A 116 -5.14 15.08 14.26
CA VAL A 116 -4.49 14.16 13.31
C VAL A 116 -4.71 12.71 13.72
N ASN A 117 -4.53 12.38 15.01
CA ASN A 117 -4.80 11.04 15.51
C ASN A 117 -6.27 10.62 15.30
N SER A 118 -7.22 11.53 15.51
CA SER A 118 -8.65 11.25 15.27
C SER A 118 -8.94 10.93 13.80
N VAL A 119 -8.33 11.68 12.87
CA VAL A 119 -8.46 11.45 11.43
C VAL A 119 -7.84 10.11 11.02
N LEU A 120 -6.65 9.79 11.56
CA LEU A 120 -5.97 8.51 11.29
C LEU A 120 -6.77 7.30 11.80
N LEU A 121 -7.58 7.48 12.85
CA LEU A 121 -8.49 6.47 13.37
C LEU A 121 -9.83 6.40 12.60
N GLY A 122 -10.02 7.22 11.57
CA GLY A 122 -11.22 7.20 10.72
C GLY A 122 -12.41 7.98 11.25
N ASN A 123 -12.23 8.81 12.30
CA ASN A 123 -13.31 9.62 12.83
C ASN A 123 -13.55 10.87 11.96
N PRO A 124 -14.82 11.26 11.69
CA PRO A 124 -15.14 12.50 10.99
C PRO A 124 -14.92 13.70 11.91
N SER A 125 -13.67 14.14 12.02
CA SER A 125 -13.28 15.28 12.85
C SER A 125 -13.00 16.51 11.99
N HIS A 126 -13.24 17.69 12.53
CA HIS A 126 -12.89 18.97 11.92
C HIS A 126 -12.07 19.81 12.90
N LEU A 127 -11.10 20.58 12.39
CA LEU A 127 -10.25 21.45 13.19
C LEU A 127 -10.36 22.89 12.69
N VAL A 128 -10.55 23.82 13.62
CA VAL A 128 -10.50 25.26 13.36
C VAL A 128 -9.44 25.87 14.27
N LEU A 129 -8.43 26.51 13.67
CA LEU A 129 -7.39 27.23 14.39
C LEU A 129 -7.69 28.73 14.36
N THR A 130 -7.91 29.33 15.53
CA THR A 130 -8.17 30.77 15.70
C THR A 130 -7.07 31.43 16.51
N GLY A 131 -6.83 32.73 16.31
CA GLY A 131 -5.83 33.48 17.07
C GLY A 131 -5.25 34.66 16.29
N LYS A 132 -4.43 35.47 16.96
CA LYS A 132 -3.81 36.69 16.39
C LYS A 132 -2.91 36.37 15.20
N GLN A 133 -2.56 37.38 14.39
CA GLN A 133 -1.61 37.20 13.29
C GLN A 133 -0.23 36.76 13.84
N GLY A 134 0.49 35.93 13.09
CA GLY A 134 1.84 35.49 13.47
C GLY A 134 1.90 34.32 14.46
N THR A 135 0.77 33.82 14.97
CA THR A 135 0.74 32.70 15.95
C THR A 135 0.93 31.31 15.33
N GLY A 136 1.33 31.20 14.07
CA GLY A 136 1.65 29.90 13.44
C GLY A 136 0.45 29.08 12.93
N LYS A 137 -0.76 29.64 12.83
CA LYS A 137 -1.95 28.93 12.30
C LYS A 137 -1.73 28.27 10.93
N SER A 138 -1.14 29.00 9.98
CA SER A 138 -0.86 28.47 8.63
C SER A 138 0.23 27.40 8.64
N HIS A 139 1.18 27.46 9.58
CA HIS A 139 2.19 26.43 9.77
C HIS A 139 1.53 25.13 10.19
N LEU A 140 0.69 25.17 11.23
CA LEU A 140 -0.03 23.98 11.74
C LEU A 140 -1.06 23.43 10.75
N ALA A 141 -1.64 24.26 9.89
CA ALA A 141 -2.57 23.80 8.86
C ALA A 141 -1.87 23.09 7.69
N MET A 142 -0.59 23.39 7.46
CA MET A 142 0.21 22.77 6.39
C MET A 142 0.96 21.52 6.85
N ALA A 143 1.38 21.52 8.11
CA ALA A 143 2.09 20.44 8.78
C ALA A 143 1.21 19.20 9.04
#